data_AF-A0A4Y1Z655-F1
#
_entry.id   AF-A0A4Y1Z655-F1
#
_cell.length_a   1.000
_cell.length_b   1.000
_cell.length_c   1.000
_cell.angle_alpha   90.00
_cell.angle_beta   90.00
_cell.angle_gamma   90.00
#
_symmetry.space_group_name_H-M   'P 1'
#
loop_
_entity.id
_entity.type
_entity.pdbx_description
1 polymer ?
#
loop_
_entity_poly.entity_id
_entity_poly.type
_entity_poly.pdbx_seq_one_letter_code
_entity_poly.pdbx_strand_id
1 'polypeptide(L)' 'MTDQLPEEVKDKMKQEIPLGKLGTPEDVANVVAFLASEDSKYMTGQTLSIDGGMSMQ' A
#
# COMPACT_ATOMS: atom_id res chain seq x y z
N MET A 1 -2.28 -12.06 -8.05
CA MET A 1 -0.94 -12.45 -8.59
C MET A 1 0.02 -12.84 -7.48
N THR A 2 -0.02 -12.21 -6.31
CA THR A 2 0.68 -12.64 -5.09
C THR A 2 0.17 -13.96 -4.50
N ASP A 3 -0.99 -14.43 -4.96
CA ASP A 3 -1.61 -15.69 -4.53
C ASP A 3 -0.75 -16.91 -4.83
N GLN A 4 0.12 -16.83 -5.85
CA GLN A 4 1.01 -17.90 -6.27
C GLN A 4 2.33 -17.95 -5.48
N LEU A 5 2.56 -17.02 -4.55
CA LEU A 5 3.76 -17.02 -3.73
C LEU A 5 3.67 -18.11 -2.63
N PRO A 6 4.78 -18.80 -2.32
CA PRO A 6 4.85 -19.69 -1.16
C PRO A 6 4.50 -18.95 0.13
N GLU A 7 3.79 -19.60 1.05
CA GLU A 7 3.36 -18.98 2.32
C GLU A 7 4.54 -18.44 3.14
N GLU A 8 5.69 -19.12 3.11
CA GLU A 8 6.91 -18.66 3.79
C GLU A 8 7.40 -17.28 3.28
N VAL A 9 7.18 -16.97 2.00
CA VAL A 9 7.52 -15.67 1.41
C VAL A 9 6.52 -14.61 1.86
N LYS A 10 5.22 -14.96 1.92
CA LYS A 10 4.19 -14.05 2.43
C LYS A 10 4.40 -13.72 3.89
N ASP A 11 4.82 -14.68 4.70
CA ASP A 11 5.07 -14.48 6.13
C ASP A 11 6.32 -13.64 6.39
N LYS A 12 7.39 -13.83 5.61
CA LYS A 12 8.56 -12.92 5.65
C LYS A 12 8.17 -11.49 5.28
N MET A 13 7.39 -11.30 4.22
CA MET A 13 6.89 -9.98 3.84
C MET A 13 6.06 -9.33 4.95
N LYS A 14 5.18 -10.08 5.63
CA LYS A 14 4.40 -9.54 6.76
C LYS A 14 5.28 -9.04 7.91
N GLN A 15 6.43 -9.65 8.15
CA GLN A 15 7.36 -9.21 9.21
C GLN A 15 8.08 -7.91 8.86
N GLU A 16 8.33 -7.67 7.58
CA GLU A 16 8.98 -6.44 7.10
C GLU A 16 8.01 -5.26 6.96
N ILE A 17 6.69 -5.52 6.86
CA ILE A 17 5.66 -4.48 6.84
C ILE A 17 5.36 -4.05 8.28
N PRO A 18 5.55 -2.77 8.65
CA PRO A 18 5.22 -2.26 9.99
C PRO A 18 3.76 -2.50 10.42
N LEU A 19 2.80 -2.48 9.49
CA LEU A 19 1.41 -2.83 9.77
C LEU A 19 1.15 -4.34 9.94
N GLY A 20 2.15 -5.20 9.75
CA GLY A 20 2.08 -6.65 9.99
C GLY A 20 1.18 -7.42 9.03
N LYS A 21 0.69 -6.78 7.95
CA LYS A 21 -0.24 -7.37 6.99
C LYS A 21 0.08 -6.97 5.56
N LEU A 22 -0.25 -7.85 4.62
CA LEU A 22 -0.22 -7.52 3.20
C LEU A 22 -1.35 -6.54 2.87
N GLY A 23 -1.04 -5.55 2.03
CA GLY A 23 -2.05 -4.66 1.47
C GLY A 23 -3.01 -5.40 0.56
N THR A 24 -4.22 -4.86 0.46
CA THR A 24 -5.27 -5.30 -0.45
C THR A 24 -5.38 -4.33 -1.63
N PRO A 25 -5.95 -4.76 -2.78
CA PRO A 25 -6.25 -3.85 -3.88
C PRO A 25 -7.09 -2.64 -3.43
N GLU A 26 -7.98 -2.83 -2.46
CA GLU A 26 -8.83 -1.79 -1.89
C GLU A 26 -8.02 -0.70 -1.16
N ASP A 27 -6.92 -1.06 -0.50
CA ASP A 27 -6.06 -0.08 0.18
C ASP A 27 -5.49 0.96 -0.81
N VAL A 28 -5.13 0.52 -2.02
CA VAL A 28 -4.67 1.41 -3.10
C VAL A 28 -5.84 2.18 -3.72
N ALA A 29 -6.95 1.49 -4.00
CA ALA A 29 -8.13 2.11 -4.62
C ALA A 29 -8.69 3.26 -3.77
N ASN A 30 -8.72 3.12 -2.45
CA ASN A 30 -9.21 4.15 -1.54
C ASN A 30 -8.33 5.42 -1.57
N VAL A 31 -7.00 5.27 -1.63
CA VAL A 31 -6.09 6.42 -1.74
C VAL A 31 -6.25 7.11 -3.09
N VAL A 32 -6.38 6.35 -4.17
CA VAL A 32 -6.65 6.91 -5.51
C VAL A 32 -7.98 7.67 -5.52
N ALA A 33 -9.03 7.11 -4.91
CA ALA A 33 -10.33 7.77 -4.79
C ALA A 33 -10.24 9.08 -4.02
N PHE A 34 -9.48 9.12 -2.92
CA PHE A 34 -9.18 10.36 -2.19
C PHE A 34 -8.45 11.36 -3.09
N LEU A 35 -7.38 10.96 -3.78
CA LEU A 35 -6.59 11.85 -4.64
C LEU A 35 -7.37 12.41 -5.83
N ALA A 36 -8.38 11.68 -6.30
CA ALA A 36 -9.29 12.12 -7.36
C ALA A 36 -10.46 12.98 -6.86
N SER A 37 -10.63 13.12 -5.54
CA SER A 37 -11.71 13.90 -4.94
C SER A 37 -11.38 15.39 -4.80
N GLU A 38 -12.38 16.20 -4.49
CA GLU A 38 -12.19 17.63 -4.21
C GLU A 38 -11.36 17.89 -2.95
N ASP A 39 -11.26 16.92 -2.05
CA ASP A 39 -10.53 17.06 -0.78
C ASP A 39 -9.01 17.19 -1.00
N SER A 40 -8.50 16.69 -2.13
CA SER A 40 -7.08 16.74 -2.51
C SER A 40 -6.79 17.75 -3.62
N LYS A 41 -7.70 18.67 -3.96
CA LYS A 41 -7.59 19.54 -5.15
C LYS A 41 -6.34 20.42 -5.26
N TYR A 42 -5.62 20.64 -4.15
CA TYR A 42 -4.38 21.42 -4.11
C TYR A 42 -3.11 20.54 -4.02
N MET A 43 -3.26 19.22 -4.00
CA MET A 43 -2.14 18.28 -3.99
C MET A 43 -1.71 17.94 -5.43
N THR A 44 -0.45 18.21 -5.76
CA THR A 44 0.13 17.85 -7.05
C THR A 44 1.61 17.53 -6.91
N GLY A 45 2.16 16.75 -7.85
CA GLY A 45 3.58 16.36 -7.88
C GLY A 45 4.04 15.44 -6.76
N GLN A 46 3.11 14.81 -6.02
CA GLN A 46 3.43 13.93 -4.90
C GLN A 46 3.53 12.48 -5.35
N THR A 47 4.47 11.74 -4.76
CA THR A 47 4.54 10.28 -4.84
C THR A 47 4.20 9.72 -3.47
N LEU A 48 3.20 8.85 -3.41
CA LEU A 48 2.71 8.26 -2.16
C LEU A 48 2.95 6.75 -2.17
N SER A 49 3.71 6.25 -1.19
CA SER A 49 3.90 4.82 -0.99
C SER A 49 2.71 4.23 -0.23
N ILE A 50 2.04 3.26 -0.84
CA ILE A 50 0.88 2.55 -0.26
C ILE A 50 1.28 1.09 -0.05
N ASP A 51 2.13 0.86 0.96
CA ASP A 51 2.79 -0.44 1.19
C ASP A 51 2.79 -0.86 2.67
N GLY A 52 1.96 -0.23 3.48
CA GLY A 52 1.88 -0.48 4.92
C GLY A 52 3.14 -0.10 5.70
N GLY A 53 4.02 0.74 5.13
CA GLY A 53 5.24 1.22 5.76
C GLY A 53 6.50 0.46 5.35
N MET A 54 6.43 -0.39 4.33
CA MET A 54 7.57 -1.20 3.87
C MET A 54 8.70 -0.32 3.31
N SER A 55 8.38 0.77 2.62
CA SER A 55 9.38 1.68 2.04
C SER A 55 9.81 2.82 2.96
N MET A 56 9.64 2.71 4.29
CA MET A 56 10.04 3.76 5.23
C MET A 56 11.57 4.03 5.13
N GLN A 57 11.94 5.20 4.60
CA GLN A 57 13.24 5.85 4.82
C GLN A 57 13.23 6.62 6.14
#